data_AF-A0A9E2B5P6-F1
#
_entry.id   AF-A0A9E2B5P6-F1
#
_cell.length_a   1.000
_cell.length_b   1.000
_cell.length_c   1.000
_cell.angle_alpha   90.00
_cell.angle_beta   90.00
_cell.angle_gamma   90.00
#
_symmetry.space_group_name_H-M   'P 1'
#
loop_
_entity.id
_entity.type
_entity.pdbx_description
1 polymer ?
#
loop_
_entity_poly.entity_id
_entity_poly.type
_entity_poly.pdbx_seq_one_letter_code
_entity_poly.pdbx_strand_id
1 'polypeptide(L)' 'MYINFWYPMATSEELTDKPLQVKALGQDMVLWRGEDGVAKCVSNTCT' A
#
# COMPACT_ATOMS: atom_id res chain seq x y z
N MET A 1 6.66 15.18 10.43
CA MET A 1 5.68 14.19 9.91
C MET A 1 5.18 13.37 11.08
N TYR A 2 3.87 13.18 11.23
CA TYR A 2 3.32 12.35 12.31
C TYR A 2 3.33 10.90 11.80
N ILE A 3 4.32 10.09 12.23
CA ILE A 3 4.70 8.83 11.54
C ILE A 3 4.74 7.59 12.42
N ASN A 4 4.59 7.73 13.73
CA ASN A 4 4.68 6.61 14.68
C ASN A 4 3.28 6.11 15.09
N PHE A 5 2.38 6.00 14.11
CA PHE A 5 1.01 5.55 14.27
C PHE A 5 0.60 4.66 13.11
N TRP A 6 -0.51 3.96 13.27
CA TRP A 6 -1.15 3.22 12.19
C TRP A 6 -1.99 4.14 11.33
N TYR A 7 -1.83 4.02 10.00
CA TYR A 7 -2.62 4.73 9.01
C TYR A 7 -3.24 3.73 8.03
N PRO A 8 -4.55 3.83 7.76
CA PRO A 8 -5.14 3.08 6.66
C PRO A 8 -4.56 3.58 5.34
N MET A 9 -4.13 2.66 4.48
CA MET A 9 -3.53 2.98 3.17
C MET A 9 -4.47 2.70 2.00
N ALA A 10 -5.47 1.84 2.20
CA ALA A 10 -6.54 1.52 1.26
C ALA A 10 -7.67 0.81 2.01
N THR A 11 -8.88 0.81 1.45
CA THR A 11 -9.98 -0.06 1.88
C THR A 11 -9.84 -1.46 1.29
N SER A 12 -10.57 -2.43 1.84
CA SER A 12 -10.58 -3.80 1.29
C SER A 12 -11.14 -3.88 -0.13
N GLU A 13 -12.04 -2.98 -0.52
CA GLU A 13 -12.66 -2.91 -1.86
C GLU A 13 -11.70 -2.34 -2.92
N GLU A 14 -10.90 -1.33 -2.55
CA GLU A 14 -9.87 -0.76 -3.42
C GLU A 14 -8.69 -1.72 -3.63
N LEU A 15 -8.43 -2.60 -2.66
CA LEU A 15 -7.31 -3.53 -2.69
C LEU A 15 -7.62 -4.82 -3.46
N THR A 16 -7.37 -4.75 -4.77
CA THR A 16 -7.51 -5.85 -5.73
C THR A 16 -6.17 -6.54 -6.01
N ASP A 17 -6.15 -7.52 -6.92
CA ASP A 17 -4.94 -8.17 -7.44
C ASP A 17 -4.08 -7.25 -8.33
N LYS A 18 -4.59 -6.07 -8.68
CA LYS A 18 -3.85 -5.04 -9.43
C LYS A 18 -3.12 -4.08 -8.49
N PRO A 19 -1.93 -3.58 -8.89
CA PRO A 19 -1.20 -2.61 -8.10
C PRO A 19 -1.95 -1.28 -8.00
N LEU A 20 -2.06 -0.79 -6.76
CA LEU A 20 -2.59 0.51 -6.39
C LEU A 20 -1.45 1.41 -5.91
N GLN A 21 -1.17 2.48 -6.64
CA GLN A 21 -0.22 3.51 -6.21
C GLN A 21 -0.84 4.39 -5.13
N VAL A 22 -0.14 4.59 -4.02
CA VAL A 22 -0.57 5.46 -2.91
C VAL A 22 0.57 6.37 -2.49
N LYS A 23 0.33 7.68 -2.46
CA LYS A 23 1.23 8.67 -1.85
C LYS A 23 0.72 9.00 -0.46
N ALA A 24 1.43 8.59 0.58
CA ALA A 24 1.06 8.85 1.98
C ALA A 24 2.32 9.08 2.83
N LEU A 25 2.20 9.93 3.86
CA LEU A 25 3.31 10.25 4.76
C LEU A 25 4.60 10.62 4.00
N GLY A 26 4.47 11.39 2.92
CA GLY A 26 5.60 11.80 2.09
C GLY A 26 6.33 10.67 1.34
N GLN A 27 5.80 9.45 1.36
CA GLN A 27 6.34 8.27 0.67
C GLN A 27 5.45 7.87 -0.50
N ASP A 28 6.06 7.31 -1.54
CA ASP A 28 5.34 6.64 -2.63
C ASP A 28 5.37 5.13 -2.39
N MET A 29 4.18 4.55 -2.25
CA MET A 29 3.96 3.14 -1.94
C MET A 29 3.13 2.48 -3.03
N VAL A 30 3.26 1.16 -3.18
CA VAL A 30 2.40 0.34 -4.02
C VAL A 30 1.79 -0.79 -3.18
N LEU A 31 0.48 -0.95 -3.30
CA LEU A 31 -0.31 -1.94 -2.57
C LEU A 31 -1.03 -2.86 -3.55
N TRP A 32 -1.19 -4.14 -3.21
CA TRP A 32 -2.04 -5.08 -3.95
C TRP A 32 -2.43 -6.23 -3.04
N ARG A 33 -3.42 -7.01 -3.47
CA ARG A 33 -3.78 -8.30 -2.87
C ARG A 33 -2.96 -9.38 -3.56
N GLY A 34 -2.13 -10.07 -2.80
CA GLY A 34 -1.36 -11.20 -3.32
C GLY A 34 -2.26 -12.36 -3.73
N GLU A 35 -1.72 -13.28 -4.53
CA GLU A 35 -2.40 -14.54 -4.89
C GLU A 35 -2.70 -15.41 -3.67
N ASP A 36 -1.96 -15.21 -2.57
CA ASP A 36 -2.21 -15.79 -1.24
C ASP A 36 -3.41 -15.14 -0.50
N GLY A 37 -4.04 -14.13 -1.10
CA GLY A 37 -5.13 -13.35 -0.52
C GLY A 37 -4.68 -12.25 0.47
N VAL A 38 -3.37 -12.15 0.75
CA VAL A 38 -2.80 -11.25 1.76
C VAL A 38 -2.48 -9.88 1.14
N ALA A 39 -2.83 -8.82 1.86
CA ALA A 39 -2.46 -7.46 1.46
C ALA A 39 -0.93 -7.28 1.47
N LYS A 40 -0.37 -6.75 0.39
CA LYS A 40 1.04 -6.38 0.27
C LYS A 40 1.16 -4.87 0.19
N CYS A 41 2.24 -4.32 0.74
CA CYS A 41 2.57 -2.90 0.73
C CYS A 41 4.09 -2.75 0.70
N VAL A 42 4.61 -2.14 -0.36
CA VAL A 42 6.06 -1.94 -0.55
C VAL A 42 6.33 -0.53 -1.07
N SER A 43 7.58 -0.08 -1.01
CA SER A 43 7.98 1.18 -1.66
C SER A 43 7.75 1.07 -3.17
N ASN A 44 7.21 2.12 -3.78
CA ASN A 44 7.01 2.18 -5.23
C ASN A 44 8.32 2.52 -5.97
N THR A 45 9.36 1.74 -5.70
CA THR A 45 10.68 1.84 -6.32
C THR A 45 11.22 0.44 -6.61
N CYS A 46 12.01 0.31 -7.68
CA CYS A 46 12.75 -0.91 -7.97
C CYS A 46 14.16 -0.80 -7.37
N THR A 47 14.64 -1.84 -6.72
CA THR A 47 16.01 -1.96 -6.18
C THR A 47 16.83 -2.95 -6.98
#